data_AF-A0A7S2NTW9-F1
#
_entry.id   AF-A0A7S2NTW9-F1
#
_cell.length_a   1.000
_cell.length_b   1.000
_cell.length_c   1.000
_cell.angle_alpha   90.00
_cell.angle_beta   90.00
_cell.angle_gamma   90.00
#
_symmetry.space_group_name_H-M   'P 1'
#
loop_
_entity.id
_entity.type
_entity.pdbx_description
1 polymer ?
#
loop_
_entity_poly.entity_id
_entity_poly.type
_entity_poly.pdbx_seq_one_letter_code
_entity_poly.pdbx_strand_id
1 'polypeptide(L)'
;EGATETYGVLILVSESVVDLCSRPMAAKCRHIDRVLVTGSLTPLRLYTIDLDFLRLGVDTLSSHMNWTTRQRYRLRQFLETEKAGKLVEEFDMVEHFEGMPDIAMM
;
A
#
# COMPACT_ATOMS: atom_id res chain seq x y z
N GLU A 1 7.75 -3.09 15.89
CA GLU A 1 7.19 -3.82 14.73
C GLU A 1 6.81 -5.21 15.22
N GLY A 2 5.59 -5.67 14.96
CA GLY A 2 5.05 -6.90 15.55
C GLY A 2 3.52 -6.94 15.57
N ALA A 3 2.85 -5.79 15.44
CA ALA A 3 1.39 -5.74 15.36
C ALA A 3 0.84 -6.49 14.13
N THR A 4 1.50 -6.38 12.98
CA THR A 4 1.15 -7.13 11.76
C THR A 4 1.29 -8.64 11.97
N GLU A 5 2.33 -9.10 12.67
CA GLU A 5 2.52 -10.49 13.05
C GLU A 5 1.44 -10.98 14.03
N THR A 6 1.13 -10.20 15.07
CA THR A 6 0.07 -10.50 16.05
C THR A 6 -1.31 -10.66 15.39
N TYR A 7 -1.64 -9.80 14.43
CA TYR A 7 -2.91 -9.87 13.71
C TYR A 7 -2.89 -10.81 12.49
N GLY A 8 -1.73 -11.37 12.14
CA GLY A 8 -1.58 -12.25 10.98
C GLY A 8 -1.90 -11.57 9.65
N VAL A 9 -1.59 -10.27 9.51
CA VAL A 9 -1.88 -9.47 8.31
C VAL A 9 -0.62 -8.80 7.78
N LEU A 10 -0.58 -8.58 6.47
CA LEU A 10 0.57 -7.93 5.82
C LEU A 10 0.60 -6.42 6.03
N ILE A 11 -0.59 -5.81 6.02
CA ILE A 11 -0.76 -4.36 6.13
C ILE A 11 -1.71 -4.07 7.28
N LEU A 12 -1.32 -3.13 8.13
CA LEU A 12 -2.16 -2.60 9.20
C LEU A 12 -2.36 -1.11 8.96
N VAL A 13 -3.61 -0.67 8.99
CA VAL A 13 -4.04 0.68 8.66
C VAL A 13 -4.82 1.26 9.83
N SER A 14 -4.54 2.51 10.21
CA SER A 14 -5.29 3.20 11.25
C SER A 14 -6.61 3.76 10.71
N GLU A 15 -7.60 3.92 11.59
CA GLU A 15 -8.87 4.58 11.29
C GLU A 15 -8.68 5.92 10.58
N SER A 16 -7.76 6.75 11.06
CA SER A 16 -7.46 8.06 10.46
C SER A 16 -7.03 7.99 8.99
N VAL A 17 -6.38 6.91 8.57
CA VAL A 17 -5.99 6.73 7.16
C VAL A 17 -7.20 6.30 6.33
N VAL A 18 -8.03 5.42 6.87
CA VAL A 18 -9.28 4.99 6.19
C VAL A 18 -10.26 6.15 6.03
N ASP A 19 -10.33 7.05 7.02
CA ASP A 19 -11.17 8.25 6.96
C ASP A 19 -10.75 9.24 5.87
N LEU A 20 -9.47 9.21 5.48
CA LEU A 20 -8.92 10.01 4.37
C LEU A 20 -9.13 9.36 3.01
N CYS A 21 -9.48 8.08 2.96
CA CYS A 21 -9.76 7.39 1.70
C CYS A 21 -11.10 7.85 1.10
N SER A 22 -11.20 7.79 -0.23
CA SER A 22 -12.51 7.83 -0.88
C SER A 22 -13.36 6.65 -0.40
N ARG A 23 -14.69 6.84 -0.31
CA ARG A 23 -15.63 5.79 0.11
C ARG A 23 -15.39 4.42 -0.58
N PRO A 24 -15.23 4.34 -1.92
CA PRO A 24 -14.93 3.07 -2.58
C PRO A 24 -13.60 2.45 -2.16
N MET A 25 -12.56 3.25 -1.92
CA MET A 25 -11.27 2.73 -1.43
C MET A 25 -11.38 2.26 0.04
N ALA A 26 -12.05 3.04 0.90
CA ALA A 26 -12.31 2.65 2.28
C ALA A 26 -13.09 1.35 2.39
N ALA A 27 -14.00 1.07 1.44
CA ALA A 27 -14.76 -0.18 1.39
C ALA A 27 -13.88 -1.42 1.09
N LYS A 28 -12.67 -1.24 0.54
CA LYS A 28 -11.69 -2.31 0.35
C LYS A 28 -10.91 -2.63 1.63
N CYS A 29 -11.01 -1.79 2.66
CA CYS A 29 -10.38 -2.02 3.95
C CYS A 29 -11.29 -2.85 4.86
N ARG A 30 -10.77 -3.96 5.40
CA ARG A 30 -11.42 -4.80 6.41
C ARG A 30 -11.06 -4.33 7.82
N HIS A 31 -12.06 -4.04 8.65
CA HIS A 31 -11.85 -3.75 10.06
C HIS A 31 -11.35 -5.01 10.80
N ILE A 32 -10.26 -4.89 11.54
CA ILE A 32 -9.66 -5.99 12.31
C ILE A 32 -10.10 -5.89 13.77
N ASP A 33 -9.82 -4.76 14.41
CA ASP A 33 -9.92 -4.63 15.86
C ASP A 33 -10.03 -3.17 16.30
N ARG A 34 -10.38 -2.94 17.57
CA ARG A 34 -10.41 -1.64 18.21
C ARG A 34 -9.58 -1.66 19.48
N VAL A 35 -8.43 -1.00 19.44
CA VAL A 35 -7.43 -1.05 20.50
C VAL A 35 -7.28 0.28 21.21
N LEU A 36 -6.94 0.24 22.50
CA LEU A 36 -6.47 1.41 23.23
C LEU A 36 -4.95 1.36 23.29
N VAL A 37 -4.30 2.30 22.59
CA VAL A 37 -2.84 2.41 22.62
C VAL A 37 -2.42 3.11 23.90
N THR A 38 -1.38 2.59 24.56
CA THR A 38 -0.82 3.20 25.77
C THR A 38 -0.43 4.65 25.50
N GLY A 39 -0.97 5.57 26.32
CA GLY A 39 -0.80 7.02 26.13
C GLY A 39 -1.92 7.71 25.32
N SER A 40 -2.83 6.95 24.71
CA SER A 40 -4.08 7.48 24.14
C SER A 40 -5.25 7.24 25.09
N LEU A 41 -6.15 8.23 25.21
CA LEU A 41 -7.44 8.08 25.89
C LEU A 41 -8.55 7.65 24.94
N THR A 42 -8.31 7.77 23.63
CA THR A 42 -9.28 7.42 22.59
C THR A 42 -8.90 6.07 21.97
N PRO A 43 -9.84 5.10 21.94
CA PRO A 43 -9.63 3.84 21.23
C PRO A 43 -9.51 4.07 19.73
N LEU A 44 -8.56 3.42 19.09
CA LEU A 44 -8.29 3.47 17.66
C LEU A 44 -8.83 2.21 16.98
N ARG A 45 -9.55 2.37 15.87
CA ARG A 45 -9.88 1.23 15.00
C ARG A 45 -8.71 0.89 14.08
N LEU A 46 -8.48 -0.41 13.90
CA LEU A 46 -7.46 -0.97 13.03
C LEU A 46 -8.13 -1.66 11.85
N TYR A 47 -7.57 -1.44 10.68
CA TYR A 47 -8.03 -1.99 9.41
C TYR A 47 -6.88 -2.67 8.67
N THR A 48 -7.21 -3.45 7.64
CA THR A 48 -6.26 -4.05 6.71
C THR A 48 -6.83 -4.07 5.31
N ILE A 49 -5.97 -4.26 4.32
CA ILE A 49 -6.36 -4.53 2.94
C ILE A 49 -5.83 -5.94 2.64
N ASP A 50 -6.73 -6.86 2.31
CA ASP A 50 -6.39 -8.26 2.08
C ASP A 50 -5.76 -8.43 0.67
N LEU A 51 -4.44 -8.63 0.61
CA LEU A 51 -3.72 -8.79 -0.67
C LEU A 51 -3.20 -10.22 -0.82
N ASP A 52 -3.34 -10.82 -2.00
CA ASP A 52 -2.80 -12.15 -2.33
C ASP A 52 -1.37 -12.06 -2.89
N PHE A 53 -0.42 -11.76 -2.02
CA PHE A 53 1.00 -11.66 -2.37
C PHE A 53 1.60 -12.96 -2.91
N LEU A 54 0.99 -14.13 -2.67
CA LEU A 54 1.49 -15.41 -3.18
C LEU A 54 1.28 -15.56 -4.69
N ARG A 55 0.41 -14.74 -5.29
CA ARG A 55 0.20 -14.70 -6.75
C ARG A 55 1.22 -13.85 -7.48
N LEU A 56 2.00 -13.03 -6.76
CA LEU A 56 3.02 -12.19 -7.37
C LEU A 56 4.17 -13.06 -7.88
N GLY A 57 4.49 -12.91 -9.17
CA GLY A 57 5.69 -13.50 -9.74
C GLY A 57 6.95 -12.89 -9.12
N VAL A 58 7.96 -13.71 -8.86
CA VAL A 58 9.27 -13.19 -8.46
C VAL A 58 9.94 -12.59 -9.69
N ASP A 59 10.24 -11.29 -9.63
CA ASP A 59 11.05 -10.63 -10.65
C ASP A 59 12.40 -11.34 -10.77
N THR A 60 12.67 -11.93 -11.93
CA THR A 60 13.98 -12.49 -12.23
C THR A 60 14.96 -11.34 -12.43
N LEU A 61 15.66 -10.95 -11.37
CA LEU A 61 16.71 -9.93 -11.45
C LEU A 61 17.73 -10.36 -12.52
N SER A 62 17.87 -9.57 -13.58
CA SER A 62 19.01 -9.72 -14.50
C SER A 62 20.29 -9.58 -13.68
N SER A 63 21.10 -10.64 -13.63
CA SER A 63 22.32 -10.72 -12.82
C SER A 63 23.19 -9.48 -12.97
N HIS A 64 23.46 -8.79 -11.86
CA HIS A 64 24.46 -7.73 -11.69
C HIS A 64 24.46 -6.62 -12.74
N MET A 65 23.38 -5.82 -12.79
CA MET A 65 23.45 -4.53 -13.47
C MET A 65 24.32 -3.56 -12.65
N ASN A 66 25.53 -3.25 -13.11
CA ASN A 66 26.39 -2.24 -12.50
C ASN A 66 25.88 -0.84 -12.84
N TRP A 67 25.00 -0.30 -11.99
CA TRP A 67 24.39 1.01 -12.19
C TRP A 67 25.40 2.15 -11.99
N THR A 68 25.63 2.93 -13.06
CA THR A 68 26.35 4.20 -12.95
C THR A 68 25.54 5.23 -12.15
N THR A 69 26.22 6.22 -11.55
CA THR A 69 25.57 7.32 -10.81
C THR A 69 24.52 8.03 -11.68
N ARG A 70 24.81 8.25 -12.97
CA ARG A 70 23.89 8.88 -13.93
C ARG A 70 22.64 8.04 -14.18
N GLN A 71 22.78 6.73 -14.33
CA GLN A 71 21.65 5.82 -14.52
C GLN A 71 20.75 5.77 -13.28
N ARG A 72 21.35 5.72 -12.06
CA ARG A 72 20.58 5.77 -10.80
C ARG A 72 19.81 7.09 -10.66
N TYR A 73 20.43 8.21 -11.02
CA TYR A 73 19.76 9.50 -10.99
C TYR A 73 18.57 9.55 -11.95
N ARG A 74 18.74 9.09 -13.20
CA ARG A 74 17.65 8.99 -14.18
C ARG A 74 16.51 8.10 -13.71
N LEU A 75 16.82 6.92 -13.14
CA LEU A 75 15.81 6.02 -12.60
C LEU A 75 15.01 6.69 -11.46
N ARG A 76 15.69 7.41 -10.56
CA ARG A 76 14.98 8.16 -9.51
C ARG A 76 14.08 9.25 -10.08
N GLN A 77 14.54 10.01 -11.08
CA GLN A 77 13.71 11.02 -11.74
C GLN A 77 12.47 10.39 -12.39
N PHE A 78 12.63 9.23 -13.02
CA PHE A 78 11.52 8.46 -13.59
C PHE A 78 10.53 8.04 -12.50
N LEU A 79 10.99 7.43 -11.41
CA LEU A 79 10.13 6.99 -10.29
C LEU A 79 9.41 8.16 -9.60
N GLU A 80 10.07 9.30 -9.42
CA GLU A 80 9.42 10.50 -8.85
C GLU A 80 8.34 11.06 -9.79
N THR A 81 8.55 10.98 -11.10
CA THR A 81 7.55 11.41 -12.09
C THR A 81 6.33 10.50 -12.06
N GLU A 82 6.54 9.17 -12.05
CA GLU A 82 5.45 8.18 -11.90
C GLU A 82 4.67 8.38 -10.59
N LYS A 83 5.38 8.62 -9.49
CA LYS A 83 4.77 8.89 -8.19
C LYS A 83 3.95 10.18 -8.22
N ALA A 84 4.48 11.25 -8.79
CA ALA A 84 3.76 12.53 -8.92
C ALA A 84 2.49 12.37 -9.77
N GLY A 85 2.55 11.58 -10.84
CA GLY A 85 1.39 11.27 -11.68
C GLY A 85 0.26 10.53 -10.93
N LYS A 86 0.57 9.78 -9.87
CA LYS A 86 -0.43 9.11 -9.03
C LYS A 86 -1.02 9.99 -7.93
N LEU A 87 -0.44 11.18 -7.71
CA LEU A 87 -0.84 12.11 -6.64
C LEU A 87 -1.70 13.27 -7.15
N VAL A 88 -1.93 13.38 -8.45
CA VAL A 88 -2.84 14.37 -9.03
C VAL A 88 -4.31 13.98 -8.78
N GLU A 89 -5.20 14.97 -8.69
CA GLU A 89 -6.61 14.75 -8.35
C GLU A 89 -7.35 13.91 -9.39
N GLU A 90 -6.92 13.96 -10.65
CA GLU A 90 -7.53 13.22 -11.76
C GLU A 90 -7.18 11.72 -11.75
N PHE A 91 -6.24 11.29 -10.91
CA PHE A 91 -5.86 9.88 -10.83
C PHE A 91 -6.87 9.09 -9.98
N ASP A 92 -7.69 8.25 -10.62
CA ASP A 92 -8.60 7.36 -9.91
C ASP A 92 -7.85 6.13 -9.36
N MET A 93 -7.49 6.21 -8.08
CA MET A 93 -6.85 5.11 -7.36
C MET A 93 -7.72 3.84 -7.29
N VAL A 94 -9.05 3.95 -7.32
CA VAL A 94 -9.97 2.81 -7.25
C VAL A 94 -9.94 2.05 -8.57
N GLU A 95 -10.08 2.78 -9.67
CA GLU A 95 -9.97 2.19 -11.01
C GLU A 95 -8.60 1.54 -11.21
N HIS A 96 -7.52 2.21 -10.77
CA HIS A 96 -6.18 1.64 -10.83
C HIS A 96 -6.06 0.35 -10.01
N PHE A 97 -6.62 0.33 -8.80
CA PHE A 97 -6.61 -0.86 -7.94
C PHE A 97 -7.34 -2.05 -8.58
N GLU A 98 -8.48 -1.79 -9.25
CA GLU A 98 -9.31 -2.82 -9.89
C GLU A 98 -8.78 -3.25 -11.27
N GLY A 99 -8.10 -2.35 -11.98
CA GLY A 99 -7.52 -2.63 -13.30
C GLY A 99 -6.22 -3.41 -13.26
N MET A 100 -5.56 -3.50 -12.09
CA MET A 100 -4.32 -4.27 -11.95
C MET A 100 -4.63 -5.74 -11.62
N PRO A 101 -4.33 -6.69 -12.52
CA PRO A 101 -4.63 -8.11 -12.30
C PRO A 101 -3.91 -8.67 -11.06
N ASP A 102 -2.75 -8.12 -10.74
CA ASP A 102 -1.95 -8.51 -9.56
C ASP A 102 -2.58 -8.09 -8.23
N ILE A 103 -3.50 -7.12 -8.26
CA ILE A 103 -4.16 -6.53 -7.07
C ILE A 103 -5.63 -6.94 -6.99
N ALA A 104 -6.32 -6.98 -8.13
CA ALA A 104 -7.77 -7.09 -8.22
C ALA A 104 -8.34 -8.49 -7.94
N MET A 105 -7.51 -9.52 -7.81
CA MET A 105 -8.00 -10.89 -7.55
C MET A 105 -8.25 -11.18 -6.06
N MET A 106 -8.84 -10.23 -5.35
CA MET A 106 -9.55 -10.46 -4.07
C MET A 106 -10.78 -11.34 -4.29
#